data_AF-A0A1F8U7K7-F1
#
_entry.id   AF-A0A1F8U7K7-F1
#
_cell.length_a   1.000
_cell.length_b   1.000
_cell.length_c   1.000
_cell.angle_alpha   90.00
_cell.angle_beta   90.00
_cell.angle_gamma   90.00
#
_symmetry.space_group_name_H-M   'P 1'
#
loop_
_entity.id
_entity.type
_entity.pdbx_description
1 polymer ?
#
loop_
_entity_poly.entity_id
_entity_poly.type
_entity_poly.pdbx_seq_one_letter_code
_entity_poly.pdbx_strand_id
1 'polypeptide(L)'
;MEKQFIIKKVEKMVNEDTWSHLPKISIDCYLWETNGYKPRVEASVCYSDTGLHIHFTAWENNITIRSFNENGPVYKDSCVEFFLNPMPEKDSRYMNFEINAVGVLLLGIGSGRSDWGLLEKADHSLFGVRSSVPVNGFDSFNGPFWTIEYTIPFRFIKEYFIEFEPKPGKQMRANFY
;
A
#
# COMPACT_ATOMS: atom_id res chain seq x y z
N MET A 1 10.27 8.22 15.44
CA MET A 1 11.64 8.00 14.93
C MET A 1 11.51 7.76 13.44
N GLU A 2 12.28 8.48 12.63
CA GLU A 2 12.28 8.28 11.17
C GLU A 2 13.12 7.04 10.85
N LYS A 3 12.57 6.11 10.07
CA LYS A 3 13.26 4.91 9.58
C LYS A 3 13.66 5.15 8.12
N GLN A 4 14.84 4.72 7.72
CA GLN A 4 15.28 4.74 6.32
C GLN A 4 15.22 3.32 5.74
N PHE A 5 14.77 3.19 4.50
CA PHE A 5 14.66 1.91 3.82
C PHE A 5 15.16 2.02 2.37
N ILE A 6 16.00 1.07 1.96
CA ILE A 6 16.52 0.99 0.60
C ILE A 6 15.71 -0.05 -0.15
N ILE A 7 14.90 0.40 -1.10
CA ILE A 7 14.14 -0.49 -2.00
C ILE A 7 15.04 -0.96 -3.15
N LYS A 8 14.95 -2.24 -3.50
CA LYS A 8 15.78 -2.84 -4.55
C LYS A 8 15.11 -2.71 -5.92
N LYS A 9 15.93 -2.55 -6.97
CA LYS A 9 15.46 -2.74 -8.35
C LYS A 9 15.27 -4.23 -8.63
N VAL A 10 14.21 -4.60 -9.32
CA VAL A 10 13.95 -5.96 -9.82
C VAL A 10 13.86 -5.93 -11.34
N GLU A 11 14.64 -6.79 -12.00
CA GLU A 11 14.74 -6.87 -13.47
C GLU A 11 13.76 -7.90 -14.08
N LYS A 12 13.24 -8.80 -13.25
CA LYS A 12 12.27 -9.83 -13.64
C LYS A 12 10.88 -9.44 -13.19
N MET A 13 9.88 -10.09 -13.78
CA MET A 13 8.50 -10.00 -13.31
C MET A 13 8.43 -10.35 -11.82
N VAL A 14 7.79 -9.48 -11.05
CA VAL A 14 7.58 -9.68 -9.62
C VAL A 14 6.63 -10.86 -9.41
N ASN A 15 7.00 -11.72 -8.47
CA ASN A 15 6.27 -12.92 -8.11
C ASN A 15 6.51 -13.26 -6.62
N GLU A 16 5.88 -14.34 -6.14
CA GLU A 16 6.02 -14.79 -4.75
C GLU A 16 7.48 -14.99 -4.30
N ASP A 17 8.33 -15.56 -5.17
CA ASP A 17 9.76 -15.75 -4.88
C ASP A 17 10.53 -14.43 -4.79
N THR A 18 10.09 -13.39 -5.50
CA THR A 18 10.66 -12.05 -5.37
C THR A 18 10.46 -11.53 -3.95
N TRP A 19 9.27 -11.73 -3.37
CA TRP A 19 8.94 -11.23 -2.04
C TRP A 19 9.71 -11.92 -0.92
N SER A 20 10.06 -13.19 -1.06
CA SER A 20 10.79 -13.94 -0.03
C SER A 20 12.23 -13.43 0.17
N HIS A 21 12.82 -12.83 -0.88
CA HIS A 21 14.21 -12.33 -0.88
C HIS A 21 14.34 -10.81 -0.62
N LEU A 22 13.22 -10.10 -0.58
CA LEU A 22 13.21 -8.66 -0.29
C LEU A 22 13.23 -8.39 1.21
N PRO A 23 13.92 -7.32 1.66
CA PRO A 23 13.88 -6.94 3.06
C PRO A 23 12.44 -6.65 3.51
N LYS A 24 12.14 -6.96 4.77
CA LYS A 24 10.82 -6.76 5.39
C LYS A 24 10.83 -5.49 6.22
N ILE A 25 9.75 -4.71 6.11
CA ILE A 25 9.44 -3.58 6.97
C ILE A 25 8.37 -4.07 7.95
N SER A 26 8.74 -4.18 9.23
CA SER A 26 7.76 -4.49 10.28
C SER A 26 6.96 -3.22 10.62
N ILE A 27 5.63 -3.36 10.63
CA ILE A 27 4.70 -2.32 11.06
C ILE A 27 4.38 -2.60 12.53
N ASP A 28 5.20 -2.05 13.42
CA ASP A 28 5.23 -2.39 14.86
C ASP A 28 4.93 -1.19 15.79
N CYS A 29 4.54 -0.06 15.20
CA CYS A 29 4.20 1.17 15.90
C CYS A 29 2.68 1.36 16.02
N TYR A 30 2.10 0.89 17.13
CA TYR A 30 0.66 1.00 17.40
C TYR A 30 0.35 2.31 18.15
N LEU A 31 -0.11 3.33 17.42
CA LEU A 31 -0.30 4.70 17.96
C LEU A 31 -1.73 5.01 18.42
N TRP A 32 -2.73 4.35 17.83
CA TRP A 32 -4.13 4.77 17.93
C TRP A 32 -4.93 3.94 18.93
N GLU A 33 -4.82 2.62 18.82
CA GLU A 33 -5.65 1.69 19.60
C GLU A 33 -4.95 1.27 20.90
N THR A 34 -5.69 1.32 21.99
CA THR A 34 -5.24 0.90 23.33
C THR A 34 -5.86 -0.44 23.77
N ASN A 35 -6.60 -1.09 22.87
CA ASN A 35 -7.30 -2.35 23.12
C ASN A 35 -6.37 -3.58 23.23
N GLY A 36 -5.05 -3.39 23.08
CA GLY A 36 -4.04 -4.45 23.15
C GLY A 36 -3.90 -5.30 21.89
N TYR A 37 -4.72 -5.07 20.87
CA TYR A 37 -4.63 -5.74 19.58
C TYR A 37 -3.44 -5.20 18.78
N LYS A 38 -2.49 -6.08 18.49
CA LYS A 38 -1.21 -5.75 17.84
C LYS A 38 -0.86 -6.84 16.82
N PRO A 39 -1.62 -6.96 15.72
CA PRO A 39 -1.34 -7.97 14.71
C PRO A 39 0.06 -7.75 14.15
N ARG A 40 0.79 -8.83 13.89
CA ARG A 40 2.04 -8.74 13.14
C ARG A 40 1.67 -8.35 11.72
N VAL A 41 2.33 -7.32 11.19
CA VAL A 41 2.19 -6.91 9.79
C VAL A 41 3.56 -6.60 9.22
N GLU A 42 3.80 -7.08 8.01
CA GLU A 42 5.04 -6.84 7.26
C GLU A 42 4.73 -6.27 5.89
N ALA A 43 5.53 -5.31 5.45
CA ALA A 43 5.53 -4.79 4.09
C ALA A 43 6.87 -5.07 3.40
N SER A 44 6.84 -5.24 2.08
CA SER A 44 8.01 -5.27 1.21
C SER A 44 7.77 -4.32 0.04
N VAL A 45 8.82 -3.60 -0.34
CA VAL A 45 8.77 -2.72 -1.52
C VAL A 45 10.00 -2.94 -2.39
N CYS A 46 9.75 -3.02 -3.69
CA CYS A 46 10.78 -2.98 -4.72
C CYS A 46 10.31 -2.11 -5.88
N TYR A 47 11.16 -1.88 -6.87
CA TYR A 47 10.78 -1.15 -8.08
C TYR A 47 11.34 -1.81 -9.33
N SER A 48 10.63 -1.66 -10.43
CA SER A 48 11.10 -2.04 -11.77
C SER A 48 11.27 -0.79 -12.62
N ASP A 49 11.43 -0.94 -13.93
CA ASP A 49 11.45 0.20 -14.85
C ASP A 49 10.07 0.87 -15.00
N THR A 50 8.98 0.21 -14.58
CA THR A 50 7.61 0.68 -14.82
C THR A 50 6.89 1.19 -13.58
N GLY A 51 7.29 0.78 -12.37
CA GLY A 51 6.61 1.21 -11.15
C GLY A 51 7.23 0.68 -9.86
N LEU A 52 6.60 1.11 -8.76
CA LEU A 52 6.83 0.56 -7.41
C LEU A 52 5.93 -0.66 -7.22
N HIS A 53 6.47 -1.73 -6.66
CA HIS A 53 5.71 -2.92 -6.30
C HIS A 53 5.66 -3.06 -4.78
N ILE A 54 4.46 -3.24 -4.24
CA ILE A 54 4.19 -3.29 -2.81
C ILE A 54 3.58 -4.64 -2.50
N HIS A 55 4.02 -5.24 -1.40
CA HIS A 55 3.46 -6.46 -0.86
C HIS A 55 3.29 -6.36 0.65
N PHE A 56 2.10 -6.65 1.15
CA PHE A 56 1.78 -6.76 2.56
C PHE A 56 1.52 -8.20 2.97
N THR A 57 1.82 -8.51 4.22
CA THR A 57 1.38 -9.74 4.89
C THR A 57 0.90 -9.37 6.29
N ALA A 58 -0.35 -9.69 6.60
CA ALA A 58 -0.99 -9.38 7.87
C ALA A 58 -1.43 -10.67 8.56
N TRP A 59 -0.90 -10.92 9.77
CA TRP A 59 -1.27 -12.05 10.61
C TRP A 59 -2.40 -11.63 11.54
N GLU A 60 -3.62 -11.72 11.00
CA GLU A 60 -4.86 -11.38 11.68
C GLU A 60 -5.76 -12.61 11.77
N ASN A 61 -6.26 -12.90 12.97
CA ASN A 61 -7.06 -14.10 13.22
C ASN A 61 -8.51 -13.97 12.73
N ASN A 62 -9.06 -12.75 12.69
CA ASN A 62 -10.43 -12.50 12.28
C ASN A 62 -10.44 -11.28 11.36
N ILE A 63 -10.71 -11.50 10.08
CA ILE A 63 -10.82 -10.38 9.15
C ILE A 63 -12.23 -9.77 9.19
N THR A 64 -12.33 -8.46 9.02
CA THR A 64 -13.59 -7.73 8.86
C THR A 64 -13.65 -7.15 7.46
N ILE A 65 -14.73 -7.39 6.72
CA ILE A 65 -14.97 -6.76 5.42
C ILE A 65 -16.40 -6.21 5.37
N ARG A 66 -16.55 -4.94 5.01
CA ARG A 66 -17.83 -4.23 4.90
C ARG A 66 -17.88 -3.37 3.64
N SER A 67 -16.73 -2.97 3.10
CA SER A 67 -16.64 -2.16 1.89
C SER A 67 -16.27 -3.01 0.68
N PHE A 68 -17.09 -2.91 -0.38
CA PHE A 68 -16.90 -3.58 -1.66
C PHE A 68 -16.77 -2.61 -2.84
N ASN A 69 -16.90 -1.30 -2.56
CA ASN A 69 -16.81 -0.25 -3.56
C ASN A 69 -15.45 0.43 -3.45
N GLU A 70 -14.78 0.59 -4.58
CA GLU A 70 -13.57 1.43 -4.68
C GLU A 70 -13.85 2.82 -4.08
N ASN A 71 -12.83 3.40 -3.43
CA ASN A 71 -12.94 4.64 -2.66
C ASN A 71 -14.00 4.64 -1.53
N GLY A 72 -14.56 3.47 -1.19
CA GLY A 72 -15.40 3.28 -0.01
C GLY A 72 -14.59 3.29 1.30
N PRO A 73 -15.26 3.20 2.46
CA PRO A 73 -14.60 3.29 3.77
C PRO A 73 -13.85 2.00 4.16
N VAL A 74 -12.86 1.60 3.35
CA VAL A 74 -12.02 0.41 3.53
C VAL A 74 -11.21 0.44 4.83
N TYR A 75 -10.86 1.61 5.35
CA TYR A 75 -10.23 1.79 6.67
C TYR A 75 -11.10 1.31 7.85
N LYS A 76 -12.38 0.95 7.63
CA LYS A 76 -13.26 0.34 8.64
C LYS A 76 -13.27 -1.20 8.59
N ASP A 77 -12.51 -1.75 7.66
CA ASP A 77 -12.30 -3.19 7.44
C ASP A 77 -10.90 -3.58 7.95
N SER A 78 -10.57 -4.87 7.81
CA SER A 78 -9.19 -5.33 7.83
C SER A 78 -8.44 -4.70 6.66
N CYS A 79 -7.59 -3.73 6.95
CA CYS A 79 -7.00 -2.82 5.97
C CYS A 79 -5.51 -2.66 6.20
N VAL A 80 -4.76 -2.53 5.10
CA VAL A 80 -3.36 -2.08 5.10
C VAL A 80 -3.27 -0.79 4.30
N GLU A 81 -2.41 0.12 4.73
CA GLU A 81 -2.30 1.43 4.12
C GLU A 81 -0.85 1.77 3.76
N PHE A 82 -0.65 2.38 2.60
CA PHE A 82 0.62 2.91 2.15
C PHE A 82 0.49 4.37 1.77
N PHE A 83 1.28 5.21 2.41
CA PHE A 83 1.34 6.65 2.15
C PHE A 83 2.65 6.97 1.44
N LEU A 84 2.58 7.72 0.34
CA LEU A 84 3.74 8.05 -0.48
C LEU A 84 3.75 9.53 -0.89
N ASN A 85 4.78 10.25 -0.46
CA ASN A 85 5.20 11.49 -1.09
C ASN A 85 6.43 11.20 -1.98
N PRO A 86 6.27 11.24 -3.32
CA PRO A 86 7.35 10.92 -4.25
C PRO A 86 8.34 12.09 -4.47
N MET A 87 8.02 13.30 -3.98
CA MET A 87 8.84 14.50 -4.14
C MET A 87 8.85 15.40 -2.88
N PRO A 88 9.30 14.89 -1.72
CA PRO A 88 9.13 15.58 -0.44
C PRO A 88 9.80 16.96 -0.35
N GLU A 89 10.85 17.18 -1.15
CA GLU A 89 11.58 18.47 -1.22
C GLU A 89 10.88 19.55 -2.08
N LYS A 90 9.87 19.17 -2.87
CA LYS A 90 9.24 20.06 -3.86
C LYS A 90 7.73 20.17 -3.72
N ASP A 91 7.09 19.10 -3.25
CA ASP A 91 5.65 19.00 -3.17
C ASP A 91 5.29 18.37 -1.83
N SER A 92 4.45 19.06 -1.05
CA SER A 92 4.01 18.57 0.26
C SER A 92 2.94 17.49 0.15
N ARG A 93 2.31 17.34 -1.02
CA ARG A 93 1.26 16.36 -1.24
C ARG A 93 1.79 14.94 -1.16
N TYR A 94 0.97 14.04 -0.63
CA TYR A 94 1.18 12.61 -0.63
C TYR A 94 -0.06 11.91 -1.17
N MET A 95 0.13 10.71 -1.69
CA MET A 95 -0.94 9.77 -2.02
C MET A 95 -1.11 8.77 -0.89
N ASN A 96 -2.34 8.33 -0.62
CA ASN A 96 -2.65 7.19 0.24
C ASN A 96 -3.33 6.09 -0.56
N PHE A 97 -2.83 4.87 -0.38
CA PHE A 97 -3.38 3.63 -0.92
C PHE A 97 -3.84 2.81 0.26
N GLU A 98 -5.14 2.75 0.50
CA GLU A 98 -5.74 1.97 1.58
C GLU A 98 -6.45 0.80 0.94
N ILE A 99 -6.07 -0.43 1.30
CA ILE A 99 -6.57 -1.64 0.66
C ILE A 99 -7.07 -2.60 1.72
N ASN A 100 -8.36 -2.98 1.64
CA ASN A 100 -8.90 -3.98 2.55
C ASN A 100 -8.45 -5.40 2.17
N ALA A 101 -8.69 -6.37 3.05
CA ALA A 101 -8.19 -7.72 2.90
C ALA A 101 -8.73 -8.44 1.65
N VAL A 102 -9.81 -7.98 1.01
CA VAL A 102 -10.32 -8.54 -0.26
C VAL A 102 -9.86 -7.77 -1.51
N GLY A 103 -9.03 -6.74 -1.34
CA GLY A 103 -8.39 -6.01 -2.43
C GLY A 103 -9.13 -4.77 -2.93
N VAL A 104 -10.12 -4.26 -2.20
CA VAL A 104 -10.81 -3.01 -2.56
C VAL A 104 -9.92 -1.84 -2.16
N LEU A 105 -9.67 -0.93 -3.09
CA LEU A 105 -8.74 0.18 -2.94
C LEU A 105 -9.49 1.51 -2.72
N LEU A 106 -9.09 2.23 -1.68
CA LEU A 106 -9.32 3.66 -1.56
C LEU A 106 -8.03 4.40 -1.92
N LEU A 107 -8.17 5.39 -2.78
CA LEU A 107 -7.05 6.19 -3.28
C LEU A 107 -7.34 7.68 -3.13
N GLY A 108 -6.44 8.38 -2.45
CA GLY A 108 -6.53 9.83 -2.28
C GLY A 108 -5.19 10.54 -2.46
N ILE A 109 -5.26 11.87 -2.52
CA ILE A 109 -4.10 12.76 -2.57
C ILE A 109 -4.40 14.05 -1.80
N GLY A 110 -3.39 14.60 -1.12
CA GLY A 110 -3.46 15.90 -0.44
C GLY A 110 -2.19 16.20 0.34
N SER A 111 -2.05 17.43 0.86
CA SER A 111 -0.93 17.80 1.76
C SER A 111 -1.27 17.63 3.25
N GLY A 112 -2.54 17.40 3.57
CA GLY A 112 -3.05 17.06 4.89
C GLY A 112 -4.56 16.87 4.89
N ARG A 113 -5.18 16.78 6.07
CA ARG A 113 -6.62 16.50 6.20
C ARG A 113 -7.53 17.56 5.56
N SER A 114 -7.07 18.81 5.44
CA SER A 114 -7.88 19.93 4.97
C SER A 114 -8.00 20.02 3.45
N ASP A 115 -7.03 19.49 2.71
CA ASP A 115 -6.95 19.56 1.24
C ASP A 115 -6.86 18.16 0.60
N TRP A 116 -7.04 17.11 1.41
CA TRP A 116 -7.14 15.74 0.95
C TRP A 116 -8.44 15.50 0.17
N GLY A 117 -8.33 14.80 -0.95
CA GLY A 117 -9.47 14.36 -1.74
C GLY A 117 -9.24 13.01 -2.42
N LEU A 118 -10.34 12.33 -2.69
CA LEU A 118 -10.36 11.08 -3.44
C LEU A 118 -9.96 11.31 -4.90
N LEU A 119 -9.21 10.36 -5.46
CA LEU A 119 -8.93 10.31 -6.88
C LEU A 119 -10.05 9.57 -7.62
N GLU A 120 -11.24 10.15 -7.66
CA GLU A 120 -12.48 9.55 -8.21
C GLU A 120 -12.40 9.17 -9.68
N LYS A 121 -11.47 9.78 -10.42
CA LYS A 121 -11.27 9.52 -11.85
C LYS A 121 -10.08 8.60 -12.15
N ALA A 122 -9.35 8.17 -11.11
CA ALA A 122 -8.29 7.19 -11.30
C ALA A 122 -8.91 5.85 -11.69
N ASP A 123 -8.29 5.16 -12.64
CA ASP A 123 -8.66 3.79 -12.98
C ASP A 123 -7.94 2.84 -12.03
N HIS A 124 -8.67 2.27 -11.05
CA HIS A 124 -8.12 1.36 -10.05
C HIS A 124 -7.51 0.08 -10.67
N SER A 125 -7.93 -0.30 -11.89
CA SER A 125 -7.35 -1.46 -12.58
C SER A 125 -5.87 -1.28 -12.93
N LEU A 126 -5.39 -0.03 -12.98
CA LEU A 126 -3.99 0.31 -13.23
C LEU A 126 -3.03 -0.25 -12.17
N PHE A 127 -3.52 -0.51 -10.95
CA PHE A 127 -2.69 -0.96 -9.84
C PHE A 127 -2.53 -2.48 -9.78
N GLY A 128 -3.38 -3.23 -10.49
CA GLY A 128 -3.32 -4.69 -10.54
C GLY A 128 -3.35 -5.35 -9.16
N VAL A 129 -4.22 -4.88 -8.27
CA VAL A 129 -4.33 -5.37 -6.89
C VAL A 129 -4.66 -6.87 -6.88
N ARG A 130 -3.91 -7.64 -6.10
CA ARG A 130 -4.11 -9.06 -5.86
C ARG A 130 -4.20 -9.31 -4.36
N SER A 131 -5.25 -10.00 -3.95
CA SER A 131 -5.43 -10.46 -2.57
C SER A 131 -5.36 -11.99 -2.49
N SER A 132 -4.84 -12.51 -1.37
CA SER A 132 -4.99 -13.92 -1.01
C SER A 132 -6.39 -14.27 -0.49
N VAL A 133 -7.20 -13.29 -0.09
CA VAL A 133 -8.57 -13.49 0.38
C VAL A 133 -9.52 -13.31 -0.79
N PRO A 134 -10.30 -14.34 -1.16
CA PRO A 134 -11.27 -14.20 -2.23
C PRO A 134 -12.45 -13.34 -1.78
N VAL A 135 -12.92 -12.45 -2.65
CA VAL A 135 -14.14 -11.65 -2.43
C VAL A 135 -15.33 -12.56 -2.14
N ASN A 136 -15.45 -13.68 -2.85
CA ASN A 136 -16.42 -14.71 -2.54
C ASN A 136 -15.83 -15.68 -1.51
N GLY A 137 -16.35 -15.66 -0.28
CA GLY A 137 -15.95 -16.57 0.79
C GLY A 137 -14.98 -15.99 1.82
N PHE A 138 -14.77 -14.67 1.84
CA PHE A 138 -13.98 -13.99 2.89
C PHE A 138 -14.50 -14.31 4.31
N ASP A 139 -15.81 -14.49 4.49
CA ASP A 139 -16.42 -14.87 5.77
C ASP A 139 -15.93 -16.21 6.32
N SER A 140 -15.45 -17.09 5.45
CA SER A 140 -14.90 -18.40 5.80
C SER A 140 -13.37 -18.43 5.79
N PHE A 141 -12.72 -17.27 5.64
CA PHE A 141 -11.27 -17.17 5.65
C PHE A 141 -10.72 -17.61 7.02
N ASN A 142 -9.85 -18.62 7.00
CA ASN A 142 -9.22 -19.20 8.19
C ASN A 142 -7.70 -19.37 8.03
N GLY A 143 -7.11 -18.65 7.07
CA GLY A 143 -5.67 -18.67 6.83
C GLY A 143 -4.89 -18.03 7.99
N PRO A 144 -3.62 -18.41 8.18
CA PRO A 144 -2.79 -17.85 9.26
C PRO A 144 -2.40 -16.38 9.04
N PHE A 145 -2.55 -15.89 7.80
CA PHE A 145 -2.30 -14.51 7.38
C PHE A 145 -2.98 -14.27 6.03
N TRP A 146 -3.21 -13.00 5.70
CA TRP A 146 -3.63 -12.58 4.37
C TRP A 146 -2.58 -11.64 3.73
N THR A 147 -2.58 -11.56 2.41
CA THR A 147 -1.64 -10.74 1.63
C THR A 147 -2.35 -9.80 0.67
N ILE A 148 -1.70 -8.67 0.40
CA ILE A 148 -2.07 -7.73 -0.66
C ILE A 148 -0.82 -7.43 -1.47
N GLU A 149 -0.91 -7.57 -2.78
CA GLU A 149 0.12 -7.20 -3.75
C GLU A 149 -0.45 -6.20 -4.75
N TYR A 150 0.28 -5.14 -5.07
CA TYR A 150 -0.10 -4.21 -6.12
C TYR A 150 1.11 -3.44 -6.64
N THR A 151 0.91 -2.77 -7.77
CA THR A 151 1.93 -1.93 -8.42
C THR A 151 1.44 -0.50 -8.49
N ILE A 152 2.29 0.49 -8.18
CA ILE A 152 2.05 1.90 -8.45
C ILE A 152 2.87 2.27 -9.69
N PRO A 153 2.24 2.41 -10.87
CA PRO A 153 2.97 2.75 -12.09
C PRO A 153 3.61 4.13 -11.98
N PHE A 154 4.84 4.28 -12.45
CA PHE A 154 5.50 5.60 -12.47
C PHE A 154 4.76 6.60 -13.35
N ARG A 155 4.08 6.12 -14.41
CA ARG A 155 3.20 6.96 -15.24
C ARG A 155 2.07 7.59 -14.41
N PHE A 156 1.48 6.82 -13.48
CA PHE A 156 0.42 7.30 -12.61
C PHE A 156 0.95 8.36 -11.64
N ILE A 157 2.13 8.15 -11.07
CA ILE A 157 2.78 9.16 -10.22
C ILE A 157 3.01 10.47 -11.01
N LYS A 158 3.50 10.37 -12.25
CA LYS A 158 3.76 11.53 -13.13
C LYS A 158 2.52 12.35 -13.47
N GLU A 159 1.32 11.77 -13.47
CA GLU A 159 0.06 12.49 -13.72
C GLU A 159 -0.21 13.57 -12.65
N TYR A 160 0.22 13.34 -11.41
CA TYR A 160 -0.01 14.24 -10.28
C TYR A 160 1.26 14.98 -9.84
N PHE A 161 2.42 14.37 -10.04
CA PHE A 161 3.74 14.91 -9.72
C PHE A 161 4.55 15.05 -11.01
N ILE A 162 4.29 16.12 -11.76
CA ILE A 162 4.80 16.31 -13.14
C ILE A 162 6.33 16.25 -13.22
N GLU A 163 7.04 16.73 -12.19
CA GLU A 163 8.52 16.70 -12.13
C GLU A 163 9.09 15.40 -11.55
N PHE A 164 8.26 14.39 -11.26
CA PHE A 164 8.72 13.12 -10.71
C PHE A 164 9.50 12.35 -11.77
N GLU A 165 10.78 12.10 -11.52
CA GLU A 165 11.59 11.22 -12.36
C GLU A 165 12.04 9.97 -11.59
N PRO A 166 11.63 8.77 -12.04
CA PRO A 166 12.08 7.52 -11.43
C PRO A 166 13.54 7.26 -11.80
N LYS A 167 14.43 7.26 -10.80
CA LYS A 167 15.84 6.94 -11.00
C LYS A 167 16.43 6.31 -9.75
N PRO A 168 17.47 5.47 -9.88
CA PRO A 168 18.26 5.02 -8.74
C PRO A 168 18.70 6.20 -7.86
N GLY A 169 18.56 6.05 -6.54
CA GLY A 169 18.90 7.10 -5.57
C GLY A 169 17.85 8.21 -5.39
N LYS A 170 16.71 8.16 -6.09
CA LYS A 170 15.57 9.05 -5.79
C LYS A 170 15.09 8.82 -4.35
N GLN A 171 15.07 9.89 -3.56
CA GLN A 171 14.53 9.86 -2.20
C GLN A 171 13.04 10.23 -2.23
N MET A 172 12.25 9.47 -1.49
CA MET A 172 10.81 9.62 -1.33
C MET A 172 10.49 9.49 0.16
N ARG A 173 9.38 10.09 0.61
CA ARG A 173 8.93 9.94 1.99
C ARG A 173 7.68 9.07 1.98
N ALA A 174 7.63 8.09 2.87
CA ALA A 174 6.52 7.16 2.91
C ALA A 174 6.22 6.70 4.33
N ASN A 175 5.03 6.13 4.52
CA ASN A 175 4.69 5.40 5.73
C ASN A 175 3.76 4.21 5.42
N PHE A 176 3.73 3.24 6.33
CA PHE A 176 2.86 2.07 6.26
C PHE A 176 2.03 1.97 7.53
N TYR A 177 0.77 1.57 7.39
CA TYR A 177 -0.15 1.32 8.50
C TYR A 177 -0.87 -0.01 8.32
#